data_AF-A0A954HSK4-F1
#
_entry.id   AF-A0A954HSK4-F1
#
_cell.length_a   1.000
_cell.length_b   1.000
_cell.length_c   1.000
_cell.angle_alpha   90.00
_cell.angle_beta   90.00
_cell.angle_gamma   90.00
#
_symmetry.space_group_name_H-M   'P 1'
#
loop_
_entity.id
_entity.type
_entity.pdbx_description
1 polymer ?
#
loop_
_entity_poly.entity_id
_entity_poly.type
_entity_poly.pdbx_seq_one_letter_code
_entity_poly.pdbx_strand_id
1 'polypeptide(L)'
;MLTDPNLHKSVFLFAVVLFTAITAWTDTRWRRIPNKITLPMWIAGWLYQGLFFKLAGLLDGLYGFGIGFGLFFVLWMVGSAGGGDVKLMGALSVWLGPGLTLKVLLCSLIFVVLTTLLRSYWRLVMMESPSASAQRPKDRGDLGLERLG
;
A
#
# COMPACT_ATOMS: atom_id res chain seq x y z
N MET A 1 -29.76 -24.40 -3.57
CA MET A 1 -29.19 -24.23 -4.93
C MET A 1 -28.23 -23.04 -5.08
N LEU A 2 -28.04 -22.16 -4.07
CA LEU A 2 -27.02 -21.07 -4.10
C LEU A 2 -26.02 -21.15 -2.92
N THR A 3 -25.88 -22.33 -2.31
CA THR A 3 -25.05 -22.58 -1.12
C THR A 3 -24.02 -23.69 -1.39
N ASP A 4 -23.49 -23.73 -2.61
CA ASP A 4 -22.36 -24.61 -2.88
C ASP A 4 -21.10 -23.96 -2.27
N PRO A 5 -20.40 -24.64 -1.33
CA PRO A 5 -19.21 -24.10 -0.66
C PRO A 5 -18.06 -23.77 -1.61
N ASN A 6 -18.13 -24.23 -2.85
CA ASN A 6 -17.14 -23.94 -3.89
C ASN A 6 -17.50 -22.68 -4.69
N LEU A 7 -18.79 -22.37 -4.85
CA LEU A 7 -19.24 -21.24 -5.66
C LEU A 7 -18.87 -19.91 -5.02
N HIS A 8 -19.10 -19.76 -3.72
CA HIS A 8 -18.76 -18.53 -3.01
C HIS A 8 -17.25 -18.27 -3.00
N LYS A 9 -16.43 -19.33 -2.88
CA LYS A 9 -14.95 -19.24 -2.90
C LYS A 9 -14.43 -18.83 -4.27
N SER A 10 -14.97 -19.40 -5.34
CA SER A 10 -14.58 -19.04 -6.71
C SER A 10 -14.94 -17.60 -7.04
N VAL A 11 -16.15 -17.15 -6.67
CA VAL A 11 -16.58 -15.75 -6.86
C VAL A 11 -15.68 -14.80 -6.05
N PHE A 12 -15.39 -15.14 -4.80
CA PHE A 12 -14.49 -14.37 -3.95
C PHE A 12 -13.09 -14.26 -4.54
N LEU A 13 -12.47 -15.39 -4.90
CA LEU A 13 -11.13 -15.41 -5.49
C LEU A 13 -11.08 -14.63 -6.79
N PHE A 14 -12.06 -14.83 -7.66
CA PHE A 14 -12.13 -14.12 -8.94
C PHE A 14 -12.25 -12.61 -8.73
N ALA A 15 -13.13 -12.15 -7.84
CA ALA A 15 -13.31 -10.73 -7.54
C ALA A 15 -12.05 -10.11 -6.91
N VAL A 16 -11.44 -10.78 -5.92
CA VAL A 16 -10.23 -10.28 -5.25
C VAL A 16 -9.03 -10.24 -6.19
N VAL A 17 -8.82 -11.29 -7.00
CA VAL A 17 -7.71 -11.34 -7.97
C VAL A 17 -7.91 -10.29 -9.05
N LEU A 18 -9.11 -10.19 -9.62
CA LEU A 18 -9.42 -9.20 -10.64
C LEU A 18 -9.22 -7.78 -10.11
N PHE A 19 -9.73 -7.49 -8.90
CA PHE A 19 -9.55 -6.20 -8.27
C PHE A 19 -8.08 -5.89 -8.02
N THR A 20 -7.34 -6.83 -7.43
CA THR A 20 -5.91 -6.67 -7.14
C THR A 20 -5.13 -6.43 -8.42
N ALA A 21 -5.42 -7.17 -9.50
CA ALA A 21 -4.79 -6.99 -10.80
C ALA A 21 -5.10 -5.61 -11.42
N ILE A 22 -6.36 -5.17 -11.38
CA ILE A 22 -6.75 -3.84 -11.87
C ILE A 22 -6.07 -2.75 -11.04
N THR A 23 -5.99 -2.89 -9.72
CA THR A 23 -5.30 -1.93 -8.86
C THR A 23 -3.81 -1.90 -9.10
N ALA A 24 -3.15 -3.06 -9.26
CA ALA A 24 -1.72 -3.14 -9.55
C ALA A 24 -1.38 -2.52 -10.92
N TRP A 25 -2.23 -2.79 -11.93
CA TRP A 25 -2.11 -2.17 -13.24
C TRP A 25 -2.28 -0.66 -13.19
N THR A 26 -3.28 -0.19 -12.41
CA THR A 26 -3.59 1.23 -12.29
C THR A 26 -2.54 1.98 -11.47
N ASP A 27 -2.01 1.36 -10.41
CA ASP A 27 -0.93 1.89 -9.58
C ASP A 27 0.34 2.11 -10.40
N THR A 28 0.69 1.12 -11.23
CA THR A 28 1.85 1.19 -12.15
C THR A 28 1.68 2.28 -13.21
N ARG A 29 0.46 2.51 -13.70
CA ARG A 29 0.23 3.37 -14.88
C ARG A 29 -0.10 4.83 -14.52
N TRP A 30 -0.74 5.11 -13.39
CA TRP A 30 -1.26 6.45 -13.08
C TRP A 30 -0.91 6.98 -11.68
N ARG A 31 -0.35 6.17 -10.77
CA ARG A 31 -0.05 6.54 -9.35
C ARG A 31 -1.18 7.24 -8.60
N ARG A 32 -2.42 7.15 -9.11
CA ARG A 32 -3.65 7.67 -8.53
C ARG A 32 -4.73 6.65 -8.75
N ILE A 33 -5.29 6.14 -7.67
CA ILE A 33 -6.38 5.18 -7.71
C ILE A 33 -7.67 5.93 -8.07
N PRO A 34 -8.25 5.68 -9.26
CA PRO A 34 -9.47 6.36 -9.68
C PRO A 34 -10.67 5.82 -8.90
N ASN A 35 -11.45 6.72 -8.28
CA ASN A 35 -12.67 6.39 -7.53
C ASN A 35 -13.68 5.56 -8.35
N LYS A 36 -13.63 5.67 -9.69
CA LYS A 36 -14.53 4.98 -10.62
C LYS A 36 -14.45 3.45 -10.54
N ILE A 37 -13.33 2.89 -10.06
CA ILE A 37 -13.15 1.43 -9.92
C ILE A 37 -13.41 0.99 -8.48
N THR A 38 -13.05 1.83 -7.52
CA THR A 38 -13.17 1.52 -6.09
C THR A 38 -14.63 1.51 -5.62
N LEU A 39 -15.45 2.45 -6.12
CA LEU A 39 -16.88 2.54 -5.82
C LEU A 39 -17.69 1.30 -6.27
N PRO A 40 -17.64 0.87 -7.55
CA PRO A 40 -18.41 -0.29 -7.97
C PRO A 40 -17.97 -1.57 -7.25
N MET A 41 -16.68 -1.69 -6.90
CA MET A 41 -16.18 -2.80 -6.11
C MET A 41 -16.70 -2.78 -4.68
N TRP A 42 -16.75 -1.62 -4.04
CA TRP A 42 -17.36 -1.49 -2.71
C TRP A 42 -18.84 -1.91 -2.73
N ILE A 43 -19.61 -1.42 -3.71
CA ILE A 43 -21.03 -1.80 -3.89
C ILE A 43 -21.17 -3.30 -4.15
N ALA A 44 -20.35 -3.87 -5.02
CA ALA A 44 -20.39 -5.30 -5.32
C ALA A 44 -20.02 -6.18 -4.12
N GLY A 45 -19.16 -5.69 -3.20
CA GLY A 45 -18.85 -6.40 -1.94
C GLY A 45 -20.04 -6.48 -1.00
N TRP A 46 -20.81 -5.40 -0.88
CA TRP A 46 -22.06 -5.39 -0.11
C TRP A 46 -23.10 -6.34 -0.72
N LEU A 47 -23.22 -6.34 -2.05
CA LEU A 47 -24.10 -7.27 -2.76
C LEU A 47 -23.67 -8.72 -2.54
N TYR A 48 -22.36 -9.02 -2.63
CA TYR A 48 -21.82 -10.36 -2.35
C TYR A 48 -22.15 -10.81 -0.93
N GLN A 49 -21.90 -9.96 0.07
CA GLN A 49 -22.20 -10.32 1.46
C GLN A 49 -23.70 -10.51 1.71
N GLY A 50 -24.54 -9.65 1.14
CA GLY A 50 -26.00 -9.78 1.24
C GLY A 50 -26.55 -11.03 0.55
N LEU A 51 -26.02 -11.40 -0.61
CA LEU A 51 -26.51 -12.53 -1.40
C LEU A 51 -26.06 -13.89 -0.83
N PHE A 52 -24.81 -14.01 -0.38
CA PHE A 52 -24.25 -15.30 0.06
C PHE A 52 -24.40 -15.55 1.56
N PHE A 53 -24.30 -14.50 2.39
CA PHE A 53 -24.21 -14.61 3.84
C PHE A 53 -25.36 -13.88 4.56
N LYS A 54 -26.31 -13.30 3.80
CA LYS A 54 -27.50 -12.60 4.30
C LYS A 54 -27.11 -11.52 5.32
N LEU A 55 -27.95 -11.31 6.34
CA LEU A 55 -27.76 -10.26 7.35
C LEU A 55 -26.44 -10.39 8.14
N ALA A 56 -26.01 -11.61 8.43
CA ALA A 56 -24.73 -11.86 9.12
C ALA A 56 -23.54 -11.41 8.28
N GLY A 57 -23.57 -11.68 6.97
CA GLY A 57 -22.56 -11.19 6.03
C GLY A 57 -22.48 -9.68 5.94
N LEU A 58 -23.62 -8.98 5.97
CA LEU A 58 -23.60 -7.51 5.98
C LEU A 58 -22.91 -6.96 7.24
N LEU A 59 -23.15 -7.56 8.42
CA LEU A 59 -22.46 -7.17 9.65
C LEU A 59 -20.97 -7.44 9.55
N ASP A 60 -20.56 -8.60 9.02
CA ASP A 60 -19.16 -8.90 8.78
C ASP A 60 -18.52 -7.91 7.79
N GLY A 61 -19.22 -7.58 6.70
CA GLY A 61 -18.78 -6.56 5.75
C GLY A 61 -18.60 -5.18 6.42
N LEU A 62 -19.49 -4.82 7.35
CA LEU A 62 -19.40 -3.57 8.11
C LEU A 62 -18.20 -3.55 9.06
N TYR A 63 -17.98 -4.63 9.81
CA TYR A 63 -16.81 -4.74 10.69
C TYR A 63 -15.50 -4.75 9.89
N GLY A 64 -15.45 -5.50 8.79
CA GLY A 64 -14.33 -5.49 7.86
C GLY A 64 -14.05 -4.09 7.33
N PHE A 65 -15.07 -3.40 6.82
CA PHE A 65 -14.95 -2.01 6.37
C PHE A 65 -14.43 -1.10 7.48
N GLY A 66 -15.00 -1.16 8.68
CA GLY A 66 -14.58 -0.34 9.82
C GLY A 66 -13.11 -0.56 10.19
N ILE A 67 -12.65 -1.82 10.19
CA ILE A 67 -11.25 -2.16 10.50
C ILE A 67 -10.32 -1.66 9.39
N GLY A 68 -10.60 -2.00 8.12
CA GLY A 68 -9.72 -1.66 7.00
C GLY A 68 -9.73 -0.18 6.66
N PHE A 69 -10.92 0.39 6.43
CA PHE A 69 -11.08 1.81 6.14
C PHE A 69 -10.67 2.65 7.34
N GLY A 70 -11.14 2.31 8.55
CA GLY A 70 -10.85 3.10 9.75
C GLY A 70 -9.36 3.16 10.06
N LEU A 71 -8.64 2.03 9.99
CA LEU A 71 -7.20 2.02 10.23
C LEU A 71 -6.43 2.86 9.20
N PHE A 72 -6.72 2.67 7.90
CA PHE A 72 -6.06 3.43 6.86
C PHE A 72 -6.47 4.91 6.86
N PHE A 73 -7.70 5.23 7.26
CA PHE A 73 -8.17 6.60 7.41
C PHE A 73 -7.40 7.33 8.51
N VAL A 74 -7.17 6.67 9.66
CA VAL A 74 -6.30 7.21 10.72
C VAL A 74 -4.87 7.42 10.21
N LEU A 75 -4.31 6.45 9.48
CA LEU A 75 -2.97 6.60 8.88
C LEU A 75 -2.89 7.75 7.85
N TRP A 76 -3.96 7.98 7.11
CA TRP A 76 -4.07 9.10 6.18
C TRP A 76 -4.16 10.45 6.92
N MET A 77 -4.89 10.52 8.04
CA MET A 77 -4.93 11.71 8.89
C MET A 77 -3.56 12.05 9.49
N VAL A 78 -2.77 11.03 9.85
CA VAL A 78 -1.38 11.19 10.32
C VAL A 78 -0.43 11.59 9.17
N GLY A 79 -0.88 11.52 7.91
CA GLY A 79 -0.09 11.86 6.73
C GLY A 79 0.86 10.75 6.26
N SER A 80 0.74 9.54 6.82
CA SER A 80 1.62 8.41 6.50
C SER A 80 1.13 7.56 5.32
N ALA A 81 -0.17 7.58 5.00
CA ALA A 81 -0.77 6.80 3.92
C ALA A 81 -1.43 7.69 2.87
N GLY A 82 -1.47 7.26 1.60
CA GLY A 82 -2.16 8.00 0.54
C GLY A 82 -3.68 7.85 0.65
N GLY A 83 -4.44 8.89 0.31
CA GLY A 83 -5.91 8.82 0.29
C GLY A 83 -6.48 7.79 -0.70
N GLY A 84 -5.65 7.30 -1.63
CA GLY A 84 -5.99 6.17 -2.51
C GLY A 84 -6.03 4.84 -1.76
N ASP A 85 -5.04 4.58 -0.90
CA ASP A 85 -4.91 3.33 -0.14
C ASP A 85 -6.09 3.13 0.81
N VAL A 86 -6.54 4.22 1.44
CA VAL A 86 -7.75 4.23 2.29
C VAL A 86 -8.98 3.73 1.54
N LYS A 87 -9.18 4.20 0.31
CA LYS A 87 -10.34 3.83 -0.49
C LYS A 87 -10.25 2.38 -0.93
N LEU A 88 -9.06 1.93 -1.35
CA LEU A 88 -8.84 0.53 -1.74
C LEU A 88 -9.09 -0.41 -0.58
N MET A 89 -8.48 -0.15 0.57
CA MET A 89 -8.63 -0.99 1.75
C MET A 89 -10.05 -0.98 2.28
N GLY A 90 -10.75 0.16 2.19
CA GLY A 90 -12.18 0.21 2.48
C GLY A 90 -13.00 -0.69 1.56
N ALA A 91 -12.83 -0.57 0.23
CA ALA A 91 -13.54 -1.40 -0.73
C ALA A 91 -13.23 -2.89 -0.55
N LEU A 92 -11.95 -3.25 -0.44
CA LEU A 92 -11.48 -4.62 -0.30
C LEU A 92 -12.01 -5.26 0.99
N SER A 93 -12.01 -4.53 2.11
CA SER A 93 -12.35 -5.09 3.41
C SER A 93 -13.82 -5.51 3.56
N VAL A 94 -14.73 -4.92 2.78
CA VAL A 94 -16.14 -5.38 2.72
C VAL A 94 -16.23 -6.80 2.19
N TRP A 95 -15.39 -7.17 1.21
CA TRP A 95 -15.38 -8.51 0.63
C TRP A 95 -14.73 -9.53 1.54
N LEU A 96 -13.64 -9.14 2.22
CA LEU A 96 -12.89 -10.04 3.10
C LEU A 96 -13.65 -10.31 4.40
N GLY A 97 -14.39 -9.33 4.91
CA GLY A 97 -14.90 -9.37 6.28
C GLY A 97 -13.78 -9.22 7.32
N PRO A 98 -14.11 -9.24 8.62
CA PRO A 98 -13.21 -8.74 9.66
C PRO A 98 -11.98 -9.63 9.84
N GLY A 99 -12.17 -10.96 9.86
CA GLY A 99 -11.06 -11.89 10.13
C GLY A 99 -10.00 -11.91 9.03
N LEU A 100 -10.42 -11.87 7.76
CA LEU A 100 -9.50 -11.86 6.62
C LEU A 100 -8.85 -10.48 6.44
N THR A 101 -9.60 -9.39 6.63
CA THR A 101 -9.03 -8.03 6.65
C THR A 101 -7.92 -7.91 7.68
N LEU A 102 -8.12 -8.40 8.90
CA LEU A 102 -7.12 -8.31 9.96
C LEU A 102 -5.84 -9.08 9.62
N LYS A 103 -5.97 -10.27 9.01
CA LYS A 103 -4.82 -11.05 8.51
C LYS A 103 -4.06 -10.31 7.41
N VAL A 104 -4.76 -9.71 6.44
CA VAL A 104 -4.12 -8.94 5.37
C VAL A 104 -3.38 -7.73 5.93
N LEU A 105 -3.99 -7.02 6.88
CA LEU A 105 -3.35 -5.88 7.55
C LEU A 105 -2.06 -6.31 8.27
N LEU A 106 -2.11 -7.38 9.07
CA LEU A 106 -0.94 -7.91 9.77
C LEU A 106 0.17 -8.36 8.81
N CYS A 107 -0.17 -9.12 7.77
CA CYS A 107 0.80 -9.54 6.74
C CYS A 107 1.41 -8.32 6.02
N SER A 108 0.61 -7.31 5.70
CA SER A 108 1.08 -6.09 5.05
C SER A 108 2.06 -5.32 5.95
N LEU A 109 1.76 -5.24 7.25
CA LEU A 109 2.62 -4.57 8.23
C LEU A 109 3.99 -5.25 8.31
N ILE A 110 4.01 -6.59 8.41
CA ILE A 110 5.26 -7.37 8.43
C ILE A 110 6.06 -7.13 7.15
N PHE A 111 5.41 -7.13 5.99
CA PHE A 111 6.06 -6.90 4.70
C PHE A 111 6.65 -5.48 4.61
N VAL A 112 5.93 -4.47 5.06
CA VAL A 112 6.41 -3.07 5.11
C VAL A 112 7.62 -2.95 6.05
N VAL A 113 7.57 -3.56 7.23
CA VAL A 113 8.71 -3.57 8.17
C VAL A 113 9.93 -4.23 7.52
N LEU A 114 9.78 -5.42 6.93
CA LEU A 114 10.88 -6.16 6.30
C LEU A 114 11.51 -5.37 5.15
N THR A 115 10.69 -4.83 4.24
CA THR A 115 11.17 -4.03 3.11
C THR A 115 11.84 -2.73 3.55
N THR A 116 11.35 -2.11 4.64
CA THR A 116 11.97 -0.91 5.23
C THR A 116 13.32 -1.24 5.85
N LEU A 117 13.45 -2.34 6.60
CA LEU A 117 14.73 -2.79 7.16
C LEU A 117 15.74 -3.12 6.06
N LEU A 118 15.33 -3.82 5.00
CA LEU A 118 16.18 -4.11 3.85
C LEU A 118 16.67 -2.85 3.14
N ARG A 119 15.79 -1.86 2.92
CA ARG A 119 16.17 -0.56 2.34
C ARG A 119 17.11 0.21 3.24
N SER A 120 16.87 0.22 4.55
CA SER A 120 17.73 0.88 5.52
C SER A 120 19.11 0.24 5.56
N TYR A 121 19.18 -1.10 5.57
CA TYR A 121 20.43 -1.84 5.48
C TYR A 121 21.19 -1.53 4.18
N TRP A 122 20.50 -1.55 3.03
CA TRP A 122 21.10 -1.18 1.73
C TRP A 122 21.65 0.25 1.73
N ARG A 123 20.93 1.21 2.32
CA ARG A 123 21.42 2.59 2.45
C ARG A 123 22.68 2.67 3.30
N LEU A 124 22.78 1.88 4.38
CA LEU A 124 23.97 1.85 5.23
C LEU A 124 25.19 1.25 4.50
N VAL A 125 24.99 0.19 3.72
CA VAL A 125 26.06 -0.48 2.96
C VAL A 125 26.52 0.38 1.77
N MET A 126 25.63 1.13 1.12
CA MET A 126 25.99 1.97 -0.04
C MET A 126 26.58 3.35 0.31
N MET A 127 26.59 3.76 1.57
CA MET A 127 27.19 5.04 1.98
C MET A 127 28.73 5.00 2.12
N GLU A 128 29.38 3.85 1.93
CA GLU A 128 30.82 3.77 1.66
C GLU A 128 31.13 4.15 0.20
N SER A 129 30.92 5.42 -0.15
CA SER A 129 31.76 6.06 -1.14
C SER A 129 32.41 7.26 -0.47
N PRO A 130 33.62 7.05 0.10
CA PRO A 130 34.44 8.12 0.61
C PRO A 130 34.53 9.20 -0.46
N SER A 131 34.10 10.39 -0.07
CA SER A 131 34.31 11.64 -0.76
C SER A 131 35.78 11.76 -1.20
N ALA A 132 36.08 11.39 -2.45
CA ALA A 132 37.31 11.76 -3.14
C ALA A 132 37.34 13.26 -3.50
N SER A 133 36.74 14.11 -2.66
CA SER A 133 36.83 15.56 -2.69
C SER A 133 37.75 16.12 -1.59
N ALA A 134 38.44 15.26 -0.84
CA ALA A 134 39.36 15.66 0.24
C ALA A 134 40.79 16.02 -0.21
N GLN A 135 41.08 16.12 -1.51
CA GLN A 135 42.42 16.53 -1.97
C GLN A 135 42.32 17.46 -3.18
N ARG A 136 42.20 18.77 -2.94
CA ARG A 136 43.12 19.78 -3.49
C ARG A 136 43.12 21.00 -2.56
N PRO A 137 44.17 21.24 -1.77
CA PRO A 137 44.43 22.59 -1.28
C PRO A 137 44.77 23.43 -2.51
N LYS A 138 43.84 24.31 -2.89
CA LYS A 138 44.08 25.34 -3.91
C LYS A 138 44.81 26.50 -3.24
N ASP A 139 46.02 26.23 -2.80
CA ASP A 139 46.90 27.24 -2.20
C ASP A 139 48.33 27.02 -2.71
N ARG A 140 48.53 27.35 -3.99
CA ARG A 140 49.86 27.48 -4.63
C ARG A 140 49.69 28.25 -5.93
N GLY A 141 49.45 29.56 -5.78
CA GLY A 141 49.36 30.50 -6.90
C GLY A 141 49.77 31.92 -6.53
N ASP A 142 49.53 32.34 -5.28
CA ASP A 142 49.82 33.70 -4.82
C ASP A 142 51.22 33.92 -4.21
N LEU A 143 52.15 32.98 -4.40
CA LEU A 143 53.55 33.12 -3.92
C LEU A 143 54.51 33.76 -4.94
N GLY A 144 54.02 34.44 -5.97
CA GLY A 144 54.86 34.83 -7.11
C GLY A 144 54.63 36.19 -7.77
N LEU A 145 53.80 37.10 -7.23
CA LEU A 145 53.68 38.45 -7.78
C LEU A 145 54.63 39.50 -7.18
N GLU A 146 55.44 39.18 -6.16
CA GLU A 146 56.08 40.25 -5.35
C GLU A 146 57.61 40.27 -5.27
N ARG A 147 58.36 39.53 -6.10
CA ARG A 147 59.82 39.64 -6.08
C ARG A 147 60.41 39.74 -7.47
N LEU A 148 60.87 40.95 -7.78
CA LEU A 148 61.71 41.37 -8.92
C LEU A 148 60.85 41.75 -10.14
N GLY A 149 60.61 43.03 -10.45
CA GLY A 149 61.53 44.17 -10.33
C GLY A 149 62.32 44.28 -11.63
#